data_AF-A0A7X8C5F4-F1
#
_entry.id   AF-A0A7X8C5F4-F1
#
_cell.length_a   1.000
_cell.length_b   1.000
_cell.length_c   1.000
_cell.angle_alpha   90.00
_cell.angle_beta   90.00
_cell.angle_gamma   90.00
#
_symmetry.space_group_name_H-M   'P 1'
#
loop_
_entity.id
_entity.type
_entity.pdbx_description
1 polymer ?
#
loop_
_entity_poly.entity_id
_entity_poly.type
_entity_poly.pdbx_seq_one_letter_code
_entity_poly.pdbx_strand_id
1 'polypeptide(L)'
;MKRLLLSVLAIYIIYFSFGSVIDYSATLSDVSSNKVAISIMKPMEMSNGDFVKELEDSSKELSVDILHPTRKLVDGEYVGVNYFTQNNADFLNLISKRDSEKIKTGESVYLPTFIDKMYLHQFSDIKELNIDDSKYYISKHNSDKFINELISREIPVTKIQEQSFSDRFITPFTQAYPLTILAFTMIFLIFSKMKEFTVKKLSGYTTVGLIKEQVLSFLSYTLTISATIFLITLTVHSLIFENSFLMFAIFLLKRLALINLIIILLFALTSLLLFLPTNQLQIKGKAHNKELFNVTYVFKTIVGIVIVIYLSGAIGNVLNIYRMYRTVNFLSEKTSNYIQVPINTMGTHISDDAIDDVSSSQINFYNLTVDKFNGIIINVGNFENYGTPSAAEEIGQIDITINNNYLSFNPIYDLEGREISESHLDSRKQAFNLLIPKSLEYDIANINEDYLNWYSEDGLNEGLINNIIYDDEKSKIFSYSAYVVNDDYGEIKSPIIEVYNSTYLENQIGNYFGRHYILKMNSDDVYAEIYPYLEETGLEKLIPNTPFVSDGFA
;
A
#
# COMPACT_ATOMS: atom_id res chain seq x y z
N MET A 1 9.17 13.54 -43.21
CA MET A 1 8.57 14.18 -42.01
C MET A 1 7.13 13.80 -41.74
N LYS A 2 6.19 13.95 -42.70
CA LYS A 2 4.78 13.53 -42.46
C LYS A 2 4.62 12.07 -42.02
N ARG A 3 5.29 11.13 -42.69
CA ARG A 3 5.27 9.69 -42.31
C ARG A 3 5.80 9.44 -40.89
N LEU A 4 6.87 10.15 -40.51
CA LEU A 4 7.43 10.06 -39.16
C LEU A 4 6.44 10.55 -38.11
N LEU A 5 5.79 11.71 -38.32
CA LEU A 5 4.76 12.22 -37.41
C LEU A 5 3.61 11.21 -37.23
N LEU A 6 3.11 10.65 -38.33
CA LEU A 6 2.02 9.67 -38.26
C LEU A 6 2.46 8.37 -37.57
N SER A 7 3.73 7.96 -37.71
CA SER A 7 4.27 6.78 -37.03
C SER A 7 4.41 7.02 -35.52
N VAL A 8 4.96 8.17 -35.12
CA VAL A 8 5.06 8.58 -33.71
C VAL A 8 3.68 8.72 -33.08
N LEU A 9 2.72 9.29 -33.80
CA LEU A 9 1.33 9.38 -33.37
C LEU A 9 0.70 8.00 -33.17
N ALA A 10 0.89 7.07 -34.11
CA ALA A 10 0.39 5.71 -33.98
C ALA A 10 0.99 4.99 -32.77
N ILE A 11 2.32 5.06 -32.59
CA ILE A 11 3.01 4.48 -31.42
C ILE A 11 2.47 5.08 -30.12
N TYR A 12 2.24 6.40 -30.09
CA TYR A 12 1.68 7.05 -28.92
C TYR A 12 0.27 6.57 -28.59
N ILE A 13 -0.63 6.50 -29.58
CA ILE A 13 -2.00 6.02 -29.35
C ILE A 13 -2.01 4.54 -28.95
N ILE A 14 -1.09 3.72 -29.48
CA ILE A 14 -0.91 2.32 -29.03
C ILE A 14 -0.50 2.29 -27.55
N TYR A 15 0.54 3.05 -27.17
CA TYR A 15 0.98 3.15 -25.78
C TYR A 15 -0.14 3.61 -24.84
N PHE A 16 -0.88 4.66 -25.22
CA PHE A 16 -1.99 5.18 -24.44
C PHE A 16 -3.14 4.16 -24.32
N SER A 17 -3.44 3.44 -25.40
CA SER A 17 -4.50 2.42 -25.40
C SER A 17 -4.11 1.23 -24.52
N PHE A 18 -2.86 0.78 -24.60
CA PHE A 18 -2.33 -0.27 -23.74
C PHE A 18 -2.34 0.13 -22.26
N GLY A 19 -1.84 1.31 -21.91
CA GLY A 19 -1.92 1.79 -20.53
C GLY A 19 -3.36 2.02 -20.05
N SER A 20 -4.29 2.33 -20.96
CA SER A 20 -5.72 2.39 -20.61
C SER A 20 -6.33 1.03 -20.34
N VAL A 21 -5.83 -0.04 -20.97
CA VAL A 21 -6.23 -1.42 -20.64
C VAL A 21 -5.78 -1.77 -19.22
N ILE A 22 -4.54 -1.42 -18.85
CA ILE A 22 -4.01 -1.62 -17.49
C ILE A 22 -4.84 -0.82 -16.48
N ASP A 23 -5.10 0.47 -16.74
CA ASP A 23 -5.92 1.30 -15.86
C ASP A 23 -7.35 0.76 -15.72
N TYR A 24 -7.93 0.19 -16.78
CA TYR A 24 -9.25 -0.42 -16.71
C TYR A 24 -9.24 -1.64 -15.79
N SER A 25 -8.23 -2.50 -15.91
CA SER A 25 -8.03 -3.61 -14.99
C SER A 25 -7.83 -3.13 -13.55
N ALA A 26 -7.00 -2.10 -13.33
CA ALA A 26 -6.76 -1.55 -12.01
C ALA A 26 -8.05 -0.95 -11.40
N THR A 27 -8.88 -0.33 -12.23
CA THR A 27 -10.19 0.21 -11.81
C THR A 27 -11.16 -0.92 -11.43
N LEU A 28 -11.13 -2.03 -12.16
CA LEU A 28 -11.92 -3.21 -11.83
C LEU A 28 -11.44 -3.91 -10.56
N SER A 29 -10.13 -3.87 -10.27
CA SER A 29 -9.57 -4.45 -9.04
C SER A 29 -9.78 -3.58 -7.81
N ASP A 30 -9.80 -2.25 -7.96
CA ASP A 30 -10.03 -1.32 -6.85
C ASP A 30 -11.52 -0.99 -6.68
N VAL A 31 -12.30 -2.02 -6.35
CA VAL A 31 -13.73 -1.90 -6.01
C VAL A 31 -13.96 -1.08 -4.73
N SER A 32 -12.94 -0.94 -3.87
CA SER A 32 -12.95 -0.09 -2.66
C SER A 32 -12.84 1.40 -2.95
N SER A 33 -12.37 1.79 -4.15
CA SER A 33 -12.16 3.21 -4.48
C SER A 33 -13.40 4.07 -4.25
N ASN A 34 -13.18 5.26 -3.69
CA ASN A 34 -14.22 6.23 -3.33
C ASN A 34 -15.27 5.75 -2.29
N LYS A 35 -15.00 4.71 -1.52
CA LYS A 35 -15.85 4.25 -0.40
C LYS A 35 -15.28 4.68 0.95
N VAL A 36 -16.04 4.49 2.01
CA VAL A 36 -15.59 4.68 3.41
C VAL A 36 -15.29 3.30 3.99
N ALA A 37 -14.07 3.10 4.46
CA ALA A 37 -13.69 1.89 5.17
C ALA A 37 -14.20 1.96 6.63
N ILE A 38 -14.83 0.89 7.08
CA ILE A 38 -15.27 0.71 8.46
C ILE A 38 -14.90 -0.69 8.92
N SER A 39 -14.55 -0.85 10.20
CA SER A 39 -14.54 -2.16 10.87
C SER A 39 -15.88 -2.33 11.56
N ILE A 40 -16.52 -3.48 11.35
CA ILE A 40 -17.74 -3.84 12.07
C ILE A 40 -17.41 -5.12 12.85
N MET A 41 -17.63 -5.05 14.16
CA MET A 41 -17.51 -6.19 15.04
C MET A 41 -18.88 -6.84 15.22
N LYS A 42 -19.00 -8.13 14.90
CA LYS A 42 -20.22 -8.88 15.12
C LYS A 42 -20.41 -9.16 16.63
N PRO A 43 -21.58 -8.88 17.21
CA PRO A 43 -21.87 -9.27 18.58
C PRO A 43 -21.75 -10.79 18.79
N MET A 44 -21.12 -11.24 19.88
CA MET A 44 -20.83 -12.66 20.12
C MET A 44 -22.08 -13.54 20.20
N GLU A 45 -23.16 -13.00 20.75
CA GLU A 45 -24.43 -13.72 20.91
C GLU A 45 -25.21 -13.86 19.59
N MET A 46 -24.79 -13.14 18.55
CA MET A 46 -25.45 -13.12 17.26
C MET A 46 -24.84 -14.15 16.31
N SER A 47 -25.69 -14.97 15.70
CA SER A 47 -25.26 -15.90 14.66
C SER A 47 -24.81 -15.14 13.41
N ASN A 48 -23.90 -15.71 12.61
CA ASN A 48 -23.49 -15.11 11.34
C ASN A 48 -24.69 -14.83 10.42
N GLY A 49 -25.69 -15.71 10.41
CA GLY A 49 -26.89 -15.54 9.58
C GLY A 49 -27.71 -14.34 10.01
N ASP A 50 -27.93 -14.16 11.31
CA ASP A 50 -28.70 -13.04 11.85
C ASP A 50 -27.95 -11.71 11.67
N PHE A 51 -26.64 -11.71 11.90
CA PHE A 51 -25.80 -10.53 11.71
C PHE A 51 -25.78 -10.05 10.26
N VAL A 52 -25.58 -10.97 9.31
CA VAL A 52 -25.58 -10.64 7.88
C VAL A 52 -26.93 -10.09 7.45
N LYS A 53 -28.02 -10.68 7.95
CA LYS A 53 -29.38 -10.20 7.67
C LYS A 53 -29.62 -8.80 8.24
N GLU A 54 -29.14 -8.53 9.45
CA GLU A 54 -29.24 -7.22 10.09
C GLU A 54 -28.53 -6.15 9.25
N LEU A 55 -27.31 -6.45 8.78
CA LEU A 55 -26.56 -5.56 7.87
C LEU A 55 -27.30 -5.35 6.54
N GLU A 56 -27.89 -6.40 5.95
CA GLU A 56 -28.69 -6.28 4.72
C GLU A 56 -29.95 -5.43 4.93
N ASP A 57 -30.64 -5.60 6.06
CA ASP A 57 -31.86 -4.85 6.39
C ASP A 57 -31.55 -3.37 6.64
N SER A 58 -30.51 -3.04 7.43
CA SER A 58 -30.04 -1.66 7.62
C SER A 58 -29.53 -1.04 6.31
N SER A 59 -28.83 -1.81 5.50
CA SER A 59 -28.34 -1.41 4.17
C SER A 59 -29.50 -1.00 3.26
N LYS A 60 -30.57 -1.80 3.26
CA LYS A 60 -31.78 -1.56 2.46
C LYS A 60 -32.59 -0.37 2.96
N GLU A 61 -32.80 -0.27 4.28
CA GLU A 61 -33.56 0.82 4.90
C GLU A 61 -32.94 2.18 4.60
N LEU A 62 -31.61 2.29 4.71
CA LEU A 62 -30.88 3.54 4.51
C LEU A 62 -30.41 3.76 3.07
N SER A 63 -30.68 2.80 2.18
CA SER A 63 -30.21 2.80 0.79
C SER A 63 -28.68 3.00 0.71
N VAL A 64 -27.94 2.32 1.58
CA VAL A 64 -26.48 2.33 1.67
C VAL A 64 -25.98 0.95 1.30
N ASP A 65 -25.16 0.86 0.26
CA ASP A 65 -24.54 -0.41 -0.10
C ASP A 65 -23.25 -0.68 0.67
N ILE A 66 -23.04 -1.96 0.97
CA ILE A 66 -21.92 -2.52 1.75
C ILE A 66 -21.12 -3.44 0.82
N LEU A 67 -19.80 -3.40 0.95
CA LEU A 67 -18.84 -4.27 0.26
C LEU A 67 -17.91 -4.90 1.29
N HIS A 68 -17.77 -6.22 1.25
CA HIS A 68 -16.81 -7.00 2.03
C HIS A 68 -15.85 -7.72 1.07
N PRO A 69 -14.59 -7.24 0.93
CA PRO A 69 -13.57 -7.90 0.13
C PRO A 69 -12.82 -8.95 0.96
N THR A 70 -12.54 -10.11 0.36
CA THR A 70 -11.68 -11.15 0.92
C THR A 70 -10.80 -11.77 -0.17
N ARG A 71 -9.81 -12.57 0.23
CA ARG A 71 -8.99 -13.39 -0.68
C ARG A 71 -9.09 -14.85 -0.28
N LYS A 72 -9.27 -15.73 -1.27
CA LYS A 72 -9.31 -17.18 -1.09
C LYS A 72 -8.20 -17.83 -1.90
N LEU A 73 -7.52 -18.81 -1.33
CA LEU A 73 -6.58 -19.65 -2.06
C LEU A 73 -7.38 -20.72 -2.83
N VAL A 74 -7.30 -20.71 -4.16
CA VAL A 74 -7.96 -21.68 -5.05
C VAL A 74 -6.89 -22.26 -5.97
N ASP A 75 -6.68 -23.56 -5.91
CA ASP A 75 -5.68 -24.27 -6.73
C ASP A 75 -4.24 -23.69 -6.65
N GLY A 76 -3.87 -23.15 -5.49
CA GLY A 76 -2.54 -22.56 -5.26
C GLY A 76 -2.39 -21.11 -5.71
N GLU A 77 -3.44 -20.48 -6.23
CA GLU A 77 -3.47 -19.05 -6.56
C GLU A 77 -4.44 -18.30 -5.64
N TYR A 78 -4.05 -17.12 -5.17
CA TYR A 78 -4.95 -16.23 -4.43
C TYR A 78 -5.94 -15.55 -5.38
N VAL A 79 -7.22 -15.68 -5.08
CA VAL A 79 -8.34 -15.11 -5.82
C VAL A 79 -9.07 -14.12 -4.94
N GLY A 80 -9.32 -12.91 -5.44
CA GLY A 80 -10.13 -11.91 -4.76
C GLY A 80 -11.62 -12.26 -4.86
N VAL A 81 -12.34 -12.16 -3.75
CA VAL A 81 -13.79 -12.37 -3.70
C VAL A 81 -14.44 -11.18 -3.02
N ASN A 82 -15.40 -10.56 -3.67
CA ASN A 82 -16.07 -9.35 -3.21
C ASN A 82 -17.56 -9.63 -3.03
N TYR A 83 -18.01 -9.48 -1.80
CA TYR A 83 -19.40 -9.68 -1.41
C TYR A 83 -20.05 -8.31 -1.22
N PHE A 84 -21.20 -8.05 -1.84
CA PHE A 84 -21.78 -6.71 -1.78
C PHE A 84 -23.31 -6.69 -1.83
N THR A 85 -23.90 -5.66 -1.20
CA THR A 85 -25.33 -5.37 -1.30
C THR A 85 -25.62 -4.48 -2.50
N GLN A 86 -26.82 -4.58 -3.06
CA GLN A 86 -27.17 -3.93 -4.33
C GLN A 86 -28.51 -3.17 -4.28
N ASN A 87 -28.55 -2.16 -3.41
CA ASN A 87 -29.62 -1.19 -3.29
C ASN A 87 -29.48 -0.05 -4.31
N ASN A 88 -28.24 0.32 -4.68
CA ASN A 88 -27.95 1.34 -5.68
C ASN A 88 -27.18 0.76 -6.87
N ALA A 89 -27.61 1.11 -8.09
CA ALA A 89 -26.98 0.65 -9.33
C ALA A 89 -25.54 1.17 -9.51
N ASP A 90 -25.21 2.31 -8.91
CA ASP A 90 -23.93 2.99 -9.08
C ASP A 90 -22.86 2.58 -8.06
N PHE A 91 -23.17 1.70 -7.09
CA PHE A 91 -22.24 1.38 -5.99
C PHE A 91 -20.94 0.71 -6.45
N LEU A 92 -21.08 -0.29 -7.34
CA LEU A 92 -19.94 -0.86 -8.04
C LEU A 92 -19.71 -0.16 -9.39
N ASN A 93 -20.76 0.25 -10.12
CA ASN A 93 -20.69 0.86 -11.46
C ASN A 93 -19.74 0.14 -12.46
N LEU A 94 -19.51 -1.15 -12.25
CA LEU A 94 -18.52 -1.97 -12.97
C LEU A 94 -19.14 -3.24 -13.59
N ILE A 95 -20.45 -3.47 -13.39
CA ILE A 95 -21.15 -4.68 -13.85
C ILE A 95 -22.38 -4.36 -14.70
N SER A 96 -22.69 -5.25 -15.64
CA SER A 96 -23.90 -5.14 -16.45
C SER A 96 -25.16 -5.49 -15.65
N LYS A 97 -26.34 -5.05 -16.12
CA LYS A 97 -27.63 -5.46 -15.52
C LYS A 97 -27.80 -6.98 -15.47
N ARG A 98 -27.30 -7.69 -16.50
CA ARG A 98 -27.37 -9.15 -16.58
C ARG A 98 -26.52 -9.81 -15.49
N ASP A 99 -25.30 -9.30 -15.29
CA ASP A 99 -24.39 -9.82 -14.26
C ASP A 99 -24.92 -9.53 -12.86
N SER A 100 -25.54 -8.36 -12.67
CA SER A 100 -26.28 -8.03 -11.45
C SER A 100 -27.41 -9.02 -11.16
N GLU A 101 -28.19 -9.42 -12.15
CA GLU A 101 -29.26 -10.42 -11.95
C GLU A 101 -28.70 -11.80 -11.61
N LYS A 102 -27.59 -12.21 -12.24
CA LYS A 102 -26.89 -13.46 -11.91
C LYS A 102 -26.46 -13.52 -10.45
N ILE A 103 -25.86 -12.43 -9.96
CA ILE A 103 -25.42 -12.33 -8.56
C ILE A 103 -26.61 -12.46 -7.62
N LYS A 104 -27.75 -11.82 -7.92
CA LYS A 104 -28.99 -11.95 -7.13
C LYS A 104 -29.57 -13.36 -7.11
N THR A 105 -29.26 -14.18 -8.11
CA THR A 105 -29.65 -15.60 -8.15
C THR A 105 -28.62 -16.53 -7.50
N GLY A 106 -27.56 -15.98 -6.87
CA GLY A 106 -26.49 -16.73 -6.21
C GLY A 106 -25.38 -17.20 -7.14
N GLU A 107 -25.34 -16.75 -8.40
CA GLU A 107 -24.22 -17.05 -9.31
C GLU A 107 -23.06 -16.08 -9.07
N SER A 108 -21.83 -16.61 -9.02
CA SER A 108 -20.62 -15.80 -9.00
C SER A 108 -20.37 -15.13 -10.36
N VAL A 109 -19.99 -13.85 -10.36
CA VAL A 109 -19.58 -13.14 -11.59
C VAL A 109 -18.09 -12.86 -11.55
N TYR A 110 -17.38 -13.34 -12.57
CA TYR A 110 -15.96 -13.04 -12.75
C TYR A 110 -15.75 -11.61 -13.27
N LEU A 111 -14.85 -10.87 -12.63
CA LEU A 111 -14.37 -9.58 -13.10
C LEU A 111 -13.16 -9.79 -14.03
N PRO A 112 -13.20 -9.25 -15.25
CA PRO A 112 -12.13 -9.42 -16.23
C PRO A 112 -10.95 -8.50 -15.96
N THR A 113 -10.14 -8.88 -14.98
CA THR A 113 -8.92 -8.20 -14.53
C THR A 113 -7.67 -8.94 -15.03
N PHE A 114 -6.59 -8.20 -15.29
CA PHE A 114 -5.26 -8.72 -15.65
C PHE A 114 -4.37 -8.96 -14.43
N ILE A 115 -4.64 -8.26 -13.32
CA ILE A 115 -3.75 -8.22 -12.15
C ILE A 115 -4.10 -9.36 -11.19
N ASP A 116 -5.35 -9.38 -10.70
CA ASP A 116 -5.85 -10.39 -9.75
C ASP A 116 -7.10 -11.03 -10.32
N LYS A 117 -7.30 -12.35 -10.21
CA LYS A 117 -8.61 -12.97 -10.50
C LYS A 117 -9.60 -12.49 -9.45
N MET A 118 -10.72 -11.90 -9.87
CA MET A 118 -11.72 -11.37 -8.94
C MET A 118 -13.12 -11.88 -9.24
N TYR A 119 -13.86 -12.23 -8.19
CA TYR A 119 -15.26 -12.67 -8.28
C TYR A 119 -16.16 -11.78 -7.44
N LEU A 120 -17.36 -11.56 -7.95
CA LEU A 120 -18.45 -10.87 -7.28
C LEU A 120 -19.50 -11.86 -6.83
N HIS A 121 -19.92 -11.73 -5.58
CA HIS A 121 -20.90 -12.58 -4.92
C HIS A 121 -21.97 -11.74 -4.22
N GLN A 122 -23.10 -12.38 -3.93
CA GLN A 122 -24.13 -11.76 -3.11
C GLN A 122 -23.63 -11.60 -1.67
N PHE A 123 -23.95 -10.46 -1.04
CA PHE A 123 -23.53 -10.19 0.34
C PHE A 123 -23.88 -11.32 1.32
N SER A 124 -25.06 -11.90 1.20
CA SER A 124 -25.56 -13.01 2.04
C SER A 124 -24.61 -14.20 2.19
N ASP A 125 -23.70 -14.41 1.24
CA ASP A 125 -22.77 -15.55 1.23
C ASP A 125 -21.65 -15.41 2.27
N ILE A 126 -21.43 -14.21 2.83
CA ILE A 126 -20.40 -14.00 3.88
C ILE A 126 -20.73 -14.73 5.18
N LYS A 127 -21.96 -15.22 5.37
CA LYS A 127 -22.36 -15.98 6.55
C LYS A 127 -21.51 -17.25 6.76
N GLU A 128 -20.92 -17.77 5.69
CA GLU A 128 -20.04 -18.96 5.70
C GLU A 128 -18.58 -18.61 6.02
N LEU A 129 -18.24 -17.32 6.16
CA LEU A 129 -16.90 -16.84 6.48
C LEU A 129 -16.78 -16.53 7.98
N ASN A 130 -15.54 -16.40 8.46
CA ASN A 130 -15.29 -15.77 9.74
C ASN A 130 -15.42 -14.24 9.58
N ILE A 131 -16.47 -13.67 10.19
CA ILE A 131 -16.85 -12.26 10.09
C ILE A 131 -16.93 -11.56 11.47
N ASP A 132 -16.24 -12.11 12.47
CA ASP A 132 -16.34 -11.65 13.88
C ASP A 132 -15.81 -10.22 14.08
N ASP A 133 -14.66 -9.88 13.51
CA ASP A 133 -14.30 -8.51 13.19
C ASP A 133 -13.83 -8.47 11.76
N SER A 134 -14.41 -7.59 10.99
CA SER A 134 -14.15 -7.54 9.56
C SER A 134 -14.27 -6.14 9.05
N LYS A 135 -13.47 -5.91 8.01
CA LYS A 135 -13.46 -4.67 7.29
C LYS A 135 -14.55 -4.69 6.22
N TYR A 136 -15.28 -3.59 6.16
CA TYR A 136 -16.32 -3.34 5.18
C TYR A 136 -16.11 -1.96 4.54
N TYR A 137 -16.61 -1.82 3.31
CA TYR A 137 -16.60 -0.58 2.56
C TYR A 137 -18.03 -0.16 2.27
N ILE A 138 -18.39 1.05 2.68
CA ILE A 138 -19.73 1.59 2.47
C ILE A 138 -19.71 2.82 1.58
N SER A 139 -20.86 3.12 1.00
CA SER A 139 -21.07 4.33 0.20
C SER A 139 -20.77 5.59 1.04
N LYS A 140 -20.02 6.56 0.49
CA LYS A 140 -19.75 7.84 1.17
C LYS A 140 -21.03 8.56 1.56
N HIS A 141 -22.00 8.58 0.65
CA HIS A 141 -23.31 9.14 0.90
C HIS A 141 -24.06 8.31 1.95
N ASN A 142 -24.59 8.97 2.99
CA ASN A 142 -25.24 8.34 4.15
C ASN A 142 -24.35 7.42 5.01
N SER A 143 -23.02 7.43 4.83
CA SER A 143 -22.10 6.60 5.65
C SER A 143 -22.26 6.85 7.14
N ASP A 144 -22.30 8.11 7.57
CA ASP A 144 -22.45 8.45 8.99
C ASP A 144 -23.83 8.03 9.54
N LYS A 145 -24.88 8.05 8.72
CA LYS A 145 -26.22 7.56 9.13
C LYS A 145 -26.22 6.05 9.32
N PHE A 146 -25.59 5.32 8.41
CA PHE A 146 -25.46 3.87 8.51
C PHE A 146 -24.61 3.47 9.73
N ILE A 147 -23.50 4.15 9.98
CA ILE A 147 -22.68 3.94 11.18
C ILE A 147 -23.52 4.19 12.45
N ASN A 148 -24.24 5.31 12.52
CA ASN A 148 -25.08 5.62 13.68
C ASN A 148 -26.23 4.63 13.88
N GLU A 149 -26.78 4.07 12.80
CA GLU A 149 -27.82 3.03 12.86
C GLU A 149 -27.28 1.70 13.38
N LEU A 150 -26.05 1.34 13.03
CA LEU A 150 -25.42 0.14 13.61
C LEU A 150 -25.10 0.35 15.09
N ILE A 151 -24.60 1.54 15.46
CA ILE A 151 -24.34 1.88 16.86
C ILE A 151 -25.64 1.88 17.68
N SER A 152 -26.76 2.39 17.15
CA SER A 152 -28.05 2.39 17.85
C SER A 152 -28.61 0.98 18.08
N ARG A 153 -28.14 0.01 17.29
CA ARG A 153 -28.46 -1.43 17.40
C ARG A 153 -27.41 -2.21 18.18
N GLU A 154 -26.54 -1.52 18.93
CA GLU A 154 -25.48 -2.11 19.75
C GLU A 154 -24.45 -2.93 18.95
N ILE A 155 -24.30 -2.64 17.65
CA ILE A 155 -23.25 -3.23 16.80
C ILE A 155 -22.04 -2.28 16.80
N PRO A 156 -20.87 -2.70 17.34
CA PRO A 156 -19.69 -1.84 17.36
C PRO A 156 -19.14 -1.57 15.95
N VAL A 157 -18.91 -0.29 15.65
CA VAL A 157 -18.38 0.15 14.35
C VAL A 157 -17.29 1.20 14.54
N THR A 158 -16.15 1.01 13.86
CA THR A 158 -15.05 1.96 13.85
C THR A 158 -14.74 2.42 12.43
N LYS A 159 -14.57 3.73 12.21
CA LYS A 159 -14.19 4.28 10.91
C LYS A 159 -12.69 4.16 10.72
N ILE A 160 -12.26 3.57 9.61
CA ILE A 160 -10.85 3.38 9.29
C ILE A 160 -10.40 4.52 8.37
N GLN A 161 -9.32 5.22 8.74
CA GLN A 161 -8.69 6.20 7.86
C GLN A 161 -7.77 5.49 6.89
N GLU A 162 -8.25 5.23 5.68
CA GLU A 162 -7.41 4.71 4.60
C GLU A 162 -7.10 5.79 3.57
N GLN A 163 -5.82 5.91 3.22
CA GLN A 163 -5.43 6.56 1.98
C GLN A 163 -5.54 5.52 0.86
N SER A 164 -6.54 5.70 0.00
CA SER A 164 -6.64 4.91 -1.25
C SER A 164 -5.59 5.43 -2.23
N PHE A 165 -4.55 4.62 -2.47
CA PHE A 165 -3.59 4.80 -3.54
C PHE A 165 -4.10 4.07 -4.79
N SER A 166 -4.84 4.75 -5.67
CA SER A 166 -5.12 4.18 -6.99
C SER A 166 -3.89 4.44 -7.89
N ASP A 167 -3.00 3.47 -8.00
CA ASP A 167 -1.86 3.54 -8.93
C ASP A 167 -2.36 3.38 -10.37
N ARG A 168 -2.68 4.50 -11.00
CA ARG A 168 -3.01 4.55 -12.42
C ARG A 168 -1.71 4.59 -13.22
N PHE A 169 -1.62 3.73 -14.21
CA PHE A 169 -0.54 3.71 -15.18
C PHE A 169 -0.54 4.99 -16.04
N ILE A 170 -1.70 5.47 -16.50
CA ILE A 170 -1.78 6.73 -17.27
C ILE A 170 -1.97 7.91 -16.30
N THR A 171 -0.86 8.57 -15.97
CA THR A 171 -0.82 9.84 -15.24
C THR A 171 -0.30 10.99 -16.10
N PRO A 172 -0.53 12.27 -15.75
CA PRO A 172 0.08 13.41 -16.44
C PRO A 172 1.59 13.29 -16.60
N PHE A 173 2.29 12.74 -15.59
CA PHE A 173 3.72 12.50 -15.63
C PHE A 173 4.12 11.46 -16.69
N THR A 174 3.43 10.31 -16.73
CA THR A 174 3.69 9.28 -17.76
C THR A 174 3.39 9.73 -19.19
N GLN A 175 2.51 10.72 -19.37
CA GLN A 175 2.16 11.27 -20.68
C GLN A 175 3.08 12.40 -21.14
N ALA A 176 3.78 13.06 -20.20
CA ALA A 176 4.63 14.21 -20.50
C ALA A 176 5.73 13.87 -21.53
N TYR A 177 6.40 12.72 -21.36
CA TYR A 177 7.47 12.29 -22.26
C TYR A 177 6.99 12.01 -23.70
N PRO A 178 6.02 11.11 -23.93
CA PRO A 178 5.57 10.84 -25.31
C PRO A 178 4.91 12.05 -25.97
N LEU A 179 4.17 12.88 -25.23
CA LEU A 179 3.63 14.14 -25.76
C LEU A 179 4.73 15.12 -26.15
N THR A 180 5.83 15.17 -25.42
CA THR A 180 6.99 16.00 -25.78
C THR A 180 7.61 15.53 -27.11
N ILE A 181 7.83 14.22 -27.28
CA ILE A 181 8.33 13.65 -28.55
C ILE A 181 7.39 13.98 -29.71
N LEU A 182 6.08 13.85 -29.48
CA LEU A 182 5.07 14.18 -30.47
C LEU A 182 5.11 15.68 -30.82
N ALA A 183 5.18 16.58 -29.83
CA ALA A 183 5.30 18.03 -30.02
C ALA A 183 6.52 18.40 -30.88
N PHE A 184 7.69 17.84 -30.57
CA PHE A 184 8.90 18.06 -31.36
C PHE A 184 8.73 17.57 -32.79
N THR A 185 8.14 16.40 -33.00
CA THR A 185 7.88 15.87 -34.34
C THR A 185 6.91 16.75 -35.14
N MET A 186 5.94 17.37 -34.49
CA MET A 186 5.04 18.38 -35.08
C MET A 186 5.79 19.64 -35.48
N ILE A 187 6.64 20.18 -34.59
CA ILE A 187 7.51 21.34 -34.86
C ILE A 187 8.40 21.06 -36.06
N PHE A 188 9.03 19.87 -36.11
CA PHE A 188 9.83 19.41 -37.23
C PHE A 188 9.04 19.35 -38.55
N LEU A 189 7.78 18.91 -38.51
CA LEU A 189 6.93 18.89 -39.69
C LEU A 189 6.67 20.31 -40.19
N ILE A 190 6.25 21.23 -39.30
CA ILE A 190 5.98 22.62 -39.65
C ILE A 190 7.22 23.26 -40.27
N PHE A 191 8.37 23.16 -39.60
CA PHE A 191 9.63 23.65 -40.15
C PHE A 191 9.90 23.02 -41.50
N SER A 192 9.87 21.69 -41.66
CA SER A 192 10.15 21.03 -42.95
C SER A 192 9.29 21.52 -44.13
N LYS A 193 8.08 22.02 -43.86
CA LYS A 193 7.15 22.56 -44.87
C LYS A 193 7.17 24.08 -45.00
N MET A 194 7.98 24.81 -44.23
CA MET A 194 7.99 26.28 -44.24
C MET A 194 8.16 26.89 -45.64
N LYS A 195 8.95 26.27 -46.53
CA LYS A 195 9.08 26.76 -47.93
C LYS A 195 7.73 26.73 -48.67
N GLU A 196 6.98 25.62 -48.54
CA GLU A 196 5.65 25.46 -49.13
C GLU A 196 4.69 26.52 -48.57
N PHE A 197 4.70 26.73 -47.25
CA PHE A 197 3.86 27.73 -46.59
C PHE A 197 4.21 29.16 -47.00
N THR A 198 5.49 29.50 -47.11
CA THR A 198 5.95 30.81 -47.58
C THR A 198 5.50 31.07 -49.03
N VAL A 199 5.60 30.08 -49.92
CA VAL A 199 5.12 30.20 -51.30
C VAL A 199 3.60 30.36 -51.37
N LYS A 200 2.84 29.59 -50.57
CA LYS A 200 1.38 29.76 -50.48
C LYS A 200 1.00 31.16 -49.97
N LYS A 201 1.69 31.70 -48.95
CA LYS A 201 1.46 33.08 -48.46
C LYS A 201 1.71 34.12 -49.56
N LEU A 202 2.80 33.99 -50.32
CA LEU A 202 3.08 34.86 -51.46
C LEU A 202 2.02 34.74 -52.56
N SER A 203 1.37 33.58 -52.67
CA SER A 203 0.26 33.33 -53.60
C SER A 203 -1.11 33.81 -53.08
N GLY A 204 -1.15 34.57 -51.99
CA GLY A 204 -2.36 35.19 -51.45
C GLY A 204 -3.08 34.41 -50.33
N TYR A 205 -2.52 33.29 -49.85
CA TYR A 205 -3.12 32.54 -48.74
C TYR A 205 -2.90 33.24 -47.40
N THR A 206 -3.94 33.31 -46.57
CA THR A 206 -3.81 33.85 -45.20
C THR A 206 -3.16 32.84 -44.25
N THR A 207 -2.40 33.30 -43.27
CA THR A 207 -1.77 32.43 -42.24
C THR A 207 -2.82 31.60 -41.49
N VAL A 208 -3.97 32.22 -41.15
CA VAL A 208 -5.09 31.54 -40.49
C VAL A 208 -5.68 30.44 -41.39
N GLY A 209 -5.81 30.69 -42.69
CA GLY A 209 -6.27 29.70 -43.66
C GLY A 209 -5.34 28.49 -43.74
N LEU A 210 -4.03 28.72 -43.73
CA LEU A 210 -3.01 27.66 -43.73
C LEU A 210 -3.04 26.82 -42.44
N ILE A 211 -3.17 27.47 -41.28
CA ILE A 211 -3.32 26.77 -39.98
C ILE A 211 -4.57 25.89 -40.01
N LYS A 212 -5.71 26.44 -40.45
CA LYS A 212 -6.96 25.69 -40.55
C LYS A 212 -6.83 24.48 -41.48
N GLU A 213 -6.20 24.64 -42.64
CA GLU A 213 -5.92 23.54 -43.58
C GLU A 213 -5.09 22.43 -42.92
N GLN A 214 -4.00 22.78 -42.22
CA GLN A 214 -3.15 21.80 -41.56
C GLN A 214 -3.85 21.10 -40.39
N VAL A 215 -4.56 21.84 -39.54
CA VAL A 215 -5.25 21.28 -38.38
C VAL A 215 -6.38 20.34 -38.81
N LEU A 216 -7.17 20.70 -39.83
CA LEU A 216 -8.20 19.81 -40.37
C LEU A 216 -7.61 18.53 -40.98
N SER A 217 -6.51 18.65 -41.73
CA SER A 217 -5.81 17.48 -42.26
C SER A 217 -5.29 16.59 -41.13
N PHE A 218 -4.67 17.17 -40.10
CA PHE A 218 -4.13 16.43 -38.96
C PHE A 218 -5.23 15.79 -38.10
N LEU A 219 -6.36 16.46 -37.92
CA LEU A 219 -7.56 15.94 -37.27
C LEU A 219 -8.01 14.64 -37.95
N SER A 220 -8.12 14.64 -39.29
CA SER A 220 -8.53 13.45 -40.04
C SER A 220 -7.61 12.25 -39.81
N TYR A 221 -6.29 12.48 -39.81
CA TYR A 221 -5.31 11.42 -39.53
C TYR A 221 -5.40 10.91 -38.10
N THR A 222 -5.50 11.83 -37.14
CA THR A 222 -5.57 11.51 -35.71
C THR A 222 -6.81 10.67 -35.40
N LEU A 223 -7.98 11.07 -35.90
CA LEU A 223 -9.21 10.31 -35.72
C LEU A 223 -9.16 8.94 -36.41
N THR A 224 -8.58 8.86 -37.62
CA THR A 224 -8.47 7.58 -38.36
C THR A 224 -7.55 6.59 -37.64
N ILE A 225 -6.39 7.05 -37.17
CA ILE A 225 -5.44 6.22 -36.41
C ILE A 225 -6.07 5.78 -35.08
N SER A 226 -6.68 6.70 -34.35
CA SER A 226 -7.35 6.39 -33.08
C SER A 226 -8.53 5.43 -33.25
N ALA A 227 -9.34 5.59 -34.30
CA ALA A 227 -10.43 4.65 -34.61
C ALA A 227 -9.90 3.25 -34.96
N THR A 228 -8.81 3.17 -35.71
CA THR A 228 -8.19 1.88 -36.07
C THR A 228 -7.65 1.18 -34.83
N ILE A 229 -6.92 1.89 -33.97
CA ILE A 229 -6.36 1.33 -32.73
C ILE A 229 -7.46 0.98 -31.73
N PHE A 230 -8.53 1.78 -31.65
CA PHE A 230 -9.71 1.46 -30.85
C PHE A 230 -10.32 0.11 -31.26
N LEU A 231 -10.54 -0.12 -32.56
CA LEU A 231 -11.08 -1.39 -33.06
C LEU A 231 -10.15 -2.57 -32.78
N ILE A 232 -8.84 -2.41 -32.98
CA ILE A 232 -7.84 -3.44 -32.67
C ILE A 232 -7.87 -3.77 -31.17
N THR A 233 -7.83 -2.75 -30.32
CA THR A 233 -7.81 -2.92 -28.85
C THR A 233 -9.09 -3.58 -28.37
N LEU A 234 -10.26 -3.20 -28.92
CA LEU A 234 -11.53 -3.85 -28.64
C LEU A 234 -11.56 -5.32 -29.06
N THR A 235 -11.00 -5.63 -30.23
CA THR A 235 -10.93 -7.01 -30.73
C THR A 235 -10.08 -7.86 -29.79
N VAL A 236 -8.88 -7.38 -29.42
CA VAL A 236 -8.00 -8.04 -28.46
C VAL A 236 -8.69 -8.22 -27.10
N HIS A 237 -9.35 -7.18 -26.58
CA HIS A 237 -10.09 -7.25 -25.33
C HIS A 237 -11.20 -8.31 -25.37
N SER A 238 -11.97 -8.38 -26.46
CA SER A 238 -13.06 -9.35 -26.62
C SER A 238 -12.59 -10.81 -26.69
N LEU A 239 -11.33 -11.05 -27.10
CA LEU A 239 -10.73 -12.38 -27.14
C LEU A 239 -10.24 -12.82 -25.75
N ILE A 240 -9.90 -11.87 -24.88
CA ILE A 240 -9.33 -12.14 -23.56
C ILE A 240 -10.44 -12.20 -22.49
N PHE A 241 -11.47 -11.37 -22.63
CA PHE A 241 -12.47 -11.17 -21.58
C PHE A 241 -13.89 -11.42 -22.06
N GLU A 242 -14.54 -12.39 -21.42
CA GLU A 242 -15.97 -12.62 -21.59
C GLU A 242 -16.76 -11.55 -20.81
N ASN A 243 -17.77 -10.95 -21.44
CA ASN A 243 -18.82 -10.11 -20.82
C ASN A 243 -18.50 -8.66 -20.37
N SER A 244 -17.33 -8.07 -20.64
CA SER A 244 -17.07 -6.63 -20.34
C SER A 244 -16.94 -5.69 -21.55
N PHE A 245 -17.25 -6.18 -22.75
CA PHE A 245 -16.99 -5.48 -24.01
C PHE A 245 -17.53 -4.04 -24.07
N LEU A 246 -18.82 -3.84 -23.76
CA LEU A 246 -19.46 -2.53 -23.87
C LEU A 246 -18.92 -1.52 -22.85
N MET A 247 -18.67 -1.96 -21.61
CA MET A 247 -18.14 -1.11 -20.56
C MET A 247 -16.71 -0.66 -20.89
N PHE A 248 -15.86 -1.58 -21.33
CA PHE A 248 -14.52 -1.26 -21.78
C PHE A 248 -14.52 -0.33 -23.01
N ALA A 249 -15.42 -0.57 -23.98
CA ALA A 249 -15.56 0.28 -25.16
C ALA A 249 -15.89 1.73 -24.79
N ILE A 250 -16.85 1.95 -23.90
CA ILE A 250 -17.23 3.28 -23.43
C ILE A 250 -16.06 3.93 -22.67
N PHE A 251 -15.39 3.17 -21.80
CA PHE A 251 -14.23 3.63 -21.04
C PHE A 251 -13.10 4.11 -21.97
N LEU A 252 -12.68 3.26 -22.90
CA LEU A 252 -11.59 3.57 -23.83
C LEU A 252 -11.96 4.73 -24.76
N LEU A 253 -13.22 4.79 -25.24
CA LEU A 253 -13.67 5.88 -26.12
C LEU A 253 -13.58 7.25 -25.43
N LYS A 254 -14.02 7.35 -24.18
CA LYS A 254 -13.92 8.60 -23.39
C LYS A 254 -12.46 9.06 -23.25
N ARG A 255 -11.55 8.14 -22.94
CA ARG A 255 -10.12 8.46 -22.78
C ARG A 255 -9.46 8.82 -24.10
N LEU A 256 -9.76 8.10 -25.18
CA LEU A 256 -9.28 8.43 -26.52
C LEU A 256 -9.81 9.78 -27.00
N ALA A 257 -11.07 10.13 -26.73
CA ALA A 257 -11.61 11.44 -27.06
C ALA A 257 -10.82 12.56 -26.36
N LEU A 258 -10.54 12.41 -25.07
CA LEU A 258 -9.74 13.36 -24.30
C LEU A 258 -8.31 13.48 -24.84
N ILE A 259 -7.62 12.37 -25.10
CA ILE A 259 -6.23 12.45 -25.58
C ILE A 259 -6.14 13.00 -27.00
N ASN A 260 -7.09 12.68 -27.87
CA ASN A 260 -7.16 13.26 -29.20
C ASN A 260 -7.34 14.78 -29.12
N LEU A 261 -8.20 15.27 -28.21
CA LEU A 261 -8.36 16.71 -27.97
C LEU A 261 -7.02 17.35 -27.57
N ILE A 262 -6.29 16.75 -26.64
CA ILE A 262 -4.97 17.24 -26.20
C ILE A 262 -3.97 17.27 -27.37
N ILE A 263 -3.90 16.20 -28.17
CA ILE A 263 -3.02 16.11 -29.35
C ILE A 263 -3.36 17.19 -30.39
N ILE A 264 -4.65 17.45 -30.63
CA ILE A 264 -5.11 18.45 -31.59
C ILE A 264 -4.78 19.86 -31.10
N LEU A 265 -5.01 20.14 -29.81
CA LEU A 265 -4.64 21.42 -29.19
C LEU A 265 -3.13 21.66 -29.27
N LEU A 266 -2.33 20.62 -28.99
CA LEU A 266 -0.88 20.67 -29.12
C LEU A 266 -0.45 20.96 -30.57
N PHE A 267 -1.08 20.30 -31.56
CA PHE A 267 -0.79 20.57 -32.97
C PHE A 267 -1.19 21.98 -33.40
N ALA A 268 -2.35 22.47 -32.94
CA ALA A 268 -2.79 23.83 -33.19
C ALA A 268 -1.81 24.86 -32.60
N LEU A 269 -1.31 24.61 -31.38
CA LEU A 269 -0.29 25.44 -30.73
C LEU A 269 1.01 25.46 -31.53
N THR A 270 1.52 24.29 -31.95
CA THR A 270 2.75 24.22 -32.78
C THR A 270 2.56 24.88 -34.16
N SER A 271 1.33 24.86 -34.70
CA SER A 271 1.01 25.52 -35.96
C SER A 271 1.06 27.05 -35.89
N LEU A 272 1.05 27.65 -34.69
CA LEU A 272 1.28 29.10 -34.51
C LEU A 272 2.68 29.54 -34.95
N LEU A 273 3.64 28.62 -35.07
CA LEU A 273 4.95 28.91 -35.69
C LEU A 273 4.82 29.44 -37.12
N LEU A 274 3.68 29.20 -37.79
CA LEU A 274 3.39 29.79 -39.09
C LEU A 274 3.24 31.32 -39.04
N PHE A 275 3.10 31.96 -37.88
CA PHE A 275 3.12 33.42 -37.77
C PHE A 275 4.54 34.02 -37.88
N LEU A 276 5.59 33.19 -37.84
CA LEU A 276 6.95 33.67 -38.01
C LEU A 276 7.13 34.40 -39.35
N PRO A 277 7.91 35.50 -39.37
CA PRO A 277 8.10 36.32 -40.56
C PRO A 277 8.77 35.53 -41.68
N THR A 278 8.32 35.79 -42.91
CA THR A 278 8.88 35.17 -44.12
C THR A 278 10.22 35.80 -44.47
N ASN A 279 11.27 34.98 -44.53
CA ASN A 279 12.63 35.43 -44.89
C ASN A 279 13.01 34.96 -46.31
N GLN A 280 13.83 35.74 -47.03
CA GLN A 280 14.41 35.38 -48.32
C GLN A 280 15.16 34.02 -48.28
N LEU A 281 15.77 33.69 -47.14
CA LEU A 281 16.43 32.40 -46.91
C LEU A 281 15.44 31.22 -46.89
N GLN A 282 14.20 31.43 -46.45
CA GLN A 282 13.14 30.41 -46.44
C GLN A 282 12.61 30.15 -47.86
N ILE A 283 12.49 31.20 -48.69
CA ILE A 283 12.11 31.07 -50.10
C ILE A 283 13.16 30.26 -50.88
N LYS A 284 14.43 30.51 -50.61
CA LYS A 284 15.57 29.77 -51.19
C LYS A 284 15.77 28.37 -50.60
N GLY A 285 15.00 27.97 -49.59
CA GLY A 285 15.13 26.68 -48.89
C GLY A 285 16.43 26.52 -48.09
N LYS A 286 17.16 27.61 -47.82
CA LYS A 286 18.44 27.61 -47.09
C LYS A 286 18.27 27.90 -45.58
N ALA A 287 17.15 28.47 -45.15
CA ALA A 287 16.86 28.75 -43.73
C ALA A 287 16.66 27.47 -42.90
N HIS A 288 16.11 26.42 -43.50
CA HIS A 288 15.73 25.18 -42.84
C HIS A 288 16.86 24.51 -42.06
N ASN A 289 18.08 24.49 -42.60
CA ASN A 289 19.15 23.69 -42.02
C ASN A 289 19.54 24.21 -40.64
N LYS A 290 19.56 25.53 -40.42
CA LYS A 290 19.94 26.13 -39.13
C LYS A 290 18.84 25.99 -38.08
N GLU A 291 17.59 26.25 -38.45
CA GLU A 291 16.44 26.15 -37.54
C GLU A 291 16.17 24.68 -37.15
N LEU A 292 16.18 23.75 -38.11
CA LEU A 292 16.04 22.31 -37.84
C LEU A 292 17.20 21.78 -36.98
N PHE A 293 18.43 22.25 -37.21
CA PHE A 293 19.58 21.86 -36.40
C PHE A 293 19.42 22.30 -34.94
N ASN A 294 18.99 23.55 -34.70
CA ASN A 294 18.73 24.05 -33.35
C ASN A 294 17.61 23.28 -32.65
N VAL A 295 16.48 23.03 -33.33
CA VAL A 295 15.37 22.23 -32.78
C VAL A 295 15.83 20.80 -32.46
N THR A 296 16.66 20.21 -33.32
CA THR A 296 17.24 18.87 -33.08
C THR A 296 18.14 18.85 -31.87
N TYR A 297 18.98 19.87 -31.70
CA TYR A 297 19.87 19.98 -30.55
C TYR A 297 19.06 20.09 -29.25
N VAL A 298 18.09 21.00 -29.21
CA VAL A 298 17.19 21.18 -28.05
C VAL A 298 16.42 19.90 -27.74
N PHE A 299 15.85 19.24 -28.76
CA PHE A 299 15.15 17.98 -28.59
C PHE A 299 16.03 16.89 -27.97
N LYS A 300 17.24 16.69 -28.53
CA LYS A 300 18.19 15.70 -28.02
C LYS A 300 18.59 15.98 -26.58
N THR A 301 18.83 17.25 -26.23
CA THR A 301 19.16 17.65 -24.86
C THR A 301 18.02 17.34 -23.89
N ILE A 302 16.78 17.72 -24.21
CA ILE A 302 15.62 17.46 -23.35
C ILE A 302 15.38 15.96 -23.19
N VAL A 303 15.41 15.19 -24.30
CA VAL A 303 15.27 13.74 -24.24
C VAL A 303 16.36 13.09 -23.40
N GLY A 304 17.61 13.54 -23.53
CA GLY A 304 18.73 13.07 -22.71
C GLY A 304 18.50 13.29 -21.22
N ILE A 305 18.08 14.50 -20.82
CA ILE A 305 17.77 14.83 -19.42
C ILE A 305 16.66 13.92 -18.89
N VAL A 306 15.58 13.75 -19.66
CA VAL A 306 14.44 12.93 -19.23
C VAL A 306 14.83 11.46 -19.09
N ILE A 307 15.61 10.90 -20.02
CA ILE A 307 16.11 9.53 -19.92
C ILE A 307 16.94 9.35 -18.64
N VAL A 308 17.82 10.30 -18.30
CA VAL A 308 18.63 10.23 -17.08
C VAL A 308 17.75 10.23 -15.83
N ILE A 309 16.71 11.07 -15.77
CA ILE A 309 15.78 11.11 -14.64
C ILE A 309 15.04 9.77 -14.48
N TYR A 310 14.49 9.22 -15.57
CA TYR A 310 13.79 7.92 -15.51
C TYR A 310 14.72 6.77 -15.15
N LEU A 311 15.94 6.74 -15.70
CA LEU A 311 16.93 5.71 -15.39
C LEU A 311 17.35 5.79 -13.92
N SER A 312 17.55 7.00 -13.40
CA SER A 312 17.85 7.22 -11.97
C SER A 312 16.72 6.75 -11.07
N GLY A 313 15.47 7.05 -11.42
CA GLY A 313 14.30 6.56 -10.68
C GLY A 313 14.17 5.03 -10.73
N ALA A 314 14.38 4.43 -11.90
CA ALA A 314 14.36 2.98 -12.05
C ALA A 314 15.46 2.28 -11.25
N ILE A 315 16.70 2.81 -11.28
CA ILE A 315 17.80 2.31 -10.46
C ILE A 315 17.47 2.44 -8.97
N GLY A 316 16.93 3.59 -8.54
CA GLY A 316 16.48 3.80 -7.17
C GLY A 316 15.45 2.74 -6.73
N ASN A 317 14.42 2.50 -7.55
CA ASN A 317 13.41 1.49 -7.27
C ASN A 317 14.01 0.08 -7.20
N VAL A 318 14.91 -0.29 -8.13
CA VAL A 318 15.59 -1.59 -8.11
C VAL A 318 16.42 -1.76 -6.84
N LEU A 319 17.15 -0.72 -6.43
CA LEU A 319 17.93 -0.75 -5.19
C LEU A 319 17.03 -0.88 -3.96
N ASN A 320 15.91 -0.17 -3.92
CA ASN A 320 14.95 -0.28 -2.82
C ASN A 320 14.32 -1.68 -2.74
N ILE A 321 13.89 -2.25 -3.87
CA ILE A 321 13.37 -3.62 -3.93
C ILE A 321 14.43 -4.61 -3.44
N TYR A 322 15.68 -4.45 -3.89
CA TYR A 322 16.78 -5.32 -3.46
C TYR A 322 17.08 -5.21 -1.96
N ARG A 323 17.05 -3.99 -1.40
CA ARG A 323 17.21 -3.77 0.06
C ARG A 323 16.07 -4.43 0.83
N MET A 324 14.83 -4.18 0.42
CA MET A 324 13.63 -4.77 1.04
C MET A 324 13.69 -6.30 1.00
N TYR A 325 14.03 -6.89 -0.14
CA TYR A 325 14.21 -8.35 -0.28
C TYR A 325 15.27 -8.90 0.69
N ARG A 326 16.43 -8.22 0.82
CA ARG A 326 17.46 -8.62 1.77
C ARG A 326 17.01 -8.54 3.22
N THR A 327 16.30 -7.47 3.59
CA THR A 327 15.73 -7.28 4.93
C THR A 327 14.75 -8.40 5.26
N VAL A 328 13.76 -8.60 4.38
CA VAL A 328 12.74 -9.66 4.49
C VAL A 328 13.38 -11.04 4.64
N ASN A 329 14.33 -11.37 3.76
CA ASN A 329 14.97 -12.69 3.78
C ASN A 329 15.81 -12.91 5.05
N PHE A 330 16.56 -11.89 5.50
CA PHE A 330 17.35 -11.99 6.72
C PHE A 330 16.48 -12.17 7.97
N LEU A 331 15.43 -11.37 8.11
CA LEU A 331 14.52 -11.45 9.27
C LEU A 331 13.77 -12.79 9.26
N SER A 332 13.23 -13.19 8.11
CA SER A 332 12.52 -14.47 7.93
C SER A 332 13.41 -15.69 8.25
N GLU A 333 14.68 -15.69 7.82
CA GLU A 333 15.61 -16.78 8.14
C GLU A 333 15.88 -16.86 9.65
N LYS A 334 16.13 -15.71 10.30
CA LYS A 334 16.37 -15.60 11.75
C LYS A 334 15.16 -16.05 12.60
N THR A 335 13.94 -15.86 12.10
CA THR A 335 12.70 -16.14 12.85
C THR A 335 11.89 -17.32 12.30
N SER A 336 12.46 -18.10 11.38
CA SER A 336 11.81 -19.21 10.67
C SER A 336 11.09 -20.24 11.56
N ASN A 337 11.63 -20.51 12.75
CA ASN A 337 11.04 -21.46 13.71
C ASN A 337 10.37 -20.76 14.91
N TYR A 338 10.09 -19.46 14.80
CA TYR A 338 9.44 -18.69 15.83
C TYR A 338 7.99 -18.43 15.45
N ILE A 339 7.09 -18.59 16.43
CA ILE A 339 5.67 -18.25 16.28
C ILE A 339 5.34 -16.96 17.02
N GLN A 340 4.30 -16.30 16.55
CA GLN A 340 3.61 -15.23 17.26
C GLN A 340 2.45 -15.80 18.08
N VAL A 341 2.08 -15.09 19.14
CA VAL A 341 1.00 -15.48 20.05
C VAL A 341 -0.10 -14.42 19.97
N PRO A 342 -0.93 -14.41 18.91
CA PRO A 342 -1.94 -13.39 18.70
C PRO A 342 -3.08 -13.50 19.69
N ILE A 343 -3.36 -12.42 20.42
CA ILE A 343 -4.59 -12.32 21.19
C ILE A 343 -5.68 -11.84 20.25
N ASN A 344 -6.66 -12.70 20.05
CA ASN A 344 -7.94 -12.32 19.49
C ASN A 344 -8.81 -11.69 20.59
N THR A 345 -8.66 -10.39 20.83
CA THR A 345 -9.58 -9.62 21.70
C THR A 345 -10.95 -9.43 21.05
N MET A 346 -11.10 -9.79 19.78
CA MET A 346 -12.30 -9.61 18.99
C MET A 346 -13.14 -10.89 18.98
N GLY A 347 -14.29 -10.83 19.66
CA GLY A 347 -15.26 -11.94 19.77
C GLY A 347 -15.14 -12.66 21.11
N THR A 348 -15.09 -11.90 22.19
CA THR A 348 -14.18 -11.91 23.33
C THR A 348 -14.68 -10.83 24.30
N HIS A 349 -15.96 -10.81 24.73
CA HIS A 349 -16.45 -9.81 25.69
C HIS A 349 -15.78 -10.06 27.04
N ILE A 350 -14.62 -9.43 27.24
CA ILE A 350 -13.95 -9.36 28.53
C ILE A 350 -14.65 -8.21 29.24
N SER A 351 -15.50 -8.52 30.23
CA SER A 351 -16.03 -7.51 31.14
C SER A 351 -14.86 -6.80 31.84
N ASP A 352 -15.02 -5.55 32.26
CA ASP A 352 -13.97 -4.83 33.01
C ASP A 352 -13.47 -5.66 34.22
N ASP A 353 -14.37 -6.42 34.86
CA ASP A 353 -14.08 -7.34 35.97
C ASP A 353 -13.21 -8.56 35.60
N ALA A 354 -13.05 -8.87 34.31
CA ALA A 354 -12.30 -10.02 33.78
C ALA A 354 -10.97 -9.61 33.08
N ILE A 355 -10.69 -8.31 32.96
CA ILE A 355 -9.43 -7.80 32.38
C ILE A 355 -8.24 -8.17 33.27
N ASP A 356 -8.43 -8.09 34.59
CA ASP A 356 -7.42 -8.49 35.58
C ASP A 356 -7.15 -10.01 35.52
N ASP A 357 -8.18 -10.81 35.26
CA ASP A 357 -8.08 -12.27 35.10
C ASP A 357 -7.33 -12.64 33.81
N VAL A 358 -7.60 -11.94 32.70
CA VAL A 358 -6.89 -12.15 31.42
C VAL A 358 -5.43 -11.71 31.51
N SER A 359 -5.16 -10.57 32.14
CA SER A 359 -3.79 -10.07 32.35
C SER A 359 -2.98 -11.03 33.22
N SER A 360 -3.59 -11.54 34.30
CA SER A 360 -2.99 -12.57 35.14
C SER A 360 -2.71 -13.87 34.37
N SER A 361 -3.63 -14.26 33.47
CA SER A 361 -3.47 -15.43 32.60
C SER A 361 -2.31 -15.26 31.61
N GLN A 362 -2.15 -14.07 31.03
CA GLN A 362 -1.03 -13.73 30.14
C GLN A 362 0.31 -13.73 30.87
N ILE A 363 0.38 -13.18 32.09
CA ILE A 363 1.58 -13.21 32.93
C ILE A 363 1.96 -14.66 33.25
N ASN A 364 0.98 -15.50 33.63
CA ASN A 364 1.21 -16.91 33.89
C ASN A 364 1.70 -17.65 32.64
N PHE A 365 1.09 -17.38 31.48
CA PHE A 365 1.52 -17.96 30.21
C PHE A 365 2.94 -17.56 29.84
N TYR A 366 3.29 -16.27 29.98
CA TYR A 366 4.66 -15.79 29.78
C TYR A 366 5.64 -16.55 30.69
N ASN A 367 5.37 -16.63 31.99
CA ASN A 367 6.23 -17.31 32.96
C ASN A 367 6.41 -18.81 32.66
N LEU A 368 5.38 -19.49 32.14
CA LEU A 368 5.47 -20.91 31.76
C LEU A 368 6.27 -21.14 30.46
N THR A 369 6.26 -20.16 29.55
CA THR A 369 6.74 -20.35 28.17
C THR A 369 8.10 -19.70 27.91
N VAL A 370 8.47 -18.65 28.64
CA VAL A 370 9.67 -17.85 28.38
C VAL A 370 10.95 -18.69 28.40
N ASP A 371 11.16 -19.51 29.43
CA ASP A 371 12.35 -20.36 29.52
C ASP A 371 12.21 -21.62 28.66
N LYS A 372 11.00 -22.17 28.57
CA LYS A 372 10.72 -23.46 27.92
C LYS A 372 10.87 -23.39 26.40
N PHE A 373 10.37 -22.33 25.80
CA PHE A 373 10.35 -22.13 24.36
C PHE A 373 11.32 -21.02 23.92
N ASN A 374 12.28 -20.65 24.76
CA ASN A 374 13.19 -19.52 24.52
C ASN A 374 12.40 -18.29 24.02
N GLY A 375 11.36 -17.93 24.78
CA GLY A 375 10.45 -16.86 24.46
C GLY A 375 11.16 -15.52 24.49
N ILE A 376 10.99 -14.72 23.45
CA ILE A 376 11.69 -13.46 23.25
C ILE A 376 10.66 -12.34 23.25
N ILE A 377 10.89 -11.33 24.08
CA ILE A 377 10.22 -10.04 23.96
C ILE A 377 11.11 -9.11 23.14
N ILE A 378 10.54 -8.49 22.12
CA ILE A 378 11.11 -7.38 21.35
C ILE A 378 9.99 -6.41 20.98
N ASN A 379 9.66 -5.52 21.91
CA ASN A 379 8.69 -4.46 21.69
C ASN A 379 9.36 -3.27 21.01
N VAL A 380 8.88 -2.97 19.80
CA VAL A 380 9.42 -1.92 18.93
C VAL A 380 8.32 -0.98 18.47
N GLY A 381 7.19 -0.91 19.20
CA GLY A 381 6.01 -0.15 18.81
C GLY A 381 6.30 1.31 18.44
N ASN A 382 7.28 1.94 19.09
CA ASN A 382 7.71 3.31 18.77
C ASN A 382 8.31 3.48 17.37
N PHE A 383 8.80 2.40 16.76
CA PHE A 383 9.39 2.36 15.42
C PHE A 383 8.43 1.80 14.36
N GLU A 384 7.26 1.29 14.77
CA GLU A 384 6.29 0.71 13.83
C GLU A 384 5.58 1.81 13.04
N ASN A 385 5.45 1.60 11.73
CA ASN A 385 4.78 2.53 10.83
C ASN A 385 3.50 1.88 10.25
N TYR A 386 2.36 2.45 10.62
CA TYR A 386 1.03 2.02 10.18
C TYR A 386 0.45 2.93 9.08
N GLY A 387 1.31 3.45 8.20
CA GLY A 387 0.95 4.44 7.18
C GLY A 387 1.02 5.89 7.68
N THR A 388 1.53 6.11 8.89
CA THR A 388 1.81 7.42 9.51
C THR A 388 3.24 7.41 10.07
N PRO A 389 3.88 8.57 10.26
CA PRO A 389 5.17 8.64 10.95
C PRO A 389 5.13 7.88 12.27
N SER A 390 6.21 7.16 12.58
CA SER A 390 6.33 6.44 13.85
C SER A 390 6.57 7.40 15.02
N ALA A 391 6.36 6.96 16.26
CA ALA A 391 6.62 7.81 17.44
C ALA A 391 8.10 8.24 17.53
N ALA A 392 9.02 7.37 17.09
CA ALA A 392 10.44 7.68 16.94
C ALA A 392 10.69 8.83 15.95
N GLU A 393 9.93 8.89 14.86
CA GLU A 393 10.07 9.95 13.84
C GLU A 393 9.37 11.25 14.25
N GLU A 394 8.19 11.17 14.87
CA GLU A 394 7.35 12.33 15.16
C GLU A 394 7.77 13.07 16.43
N ILE A 395 8.03 12.33 17.50
CA ILE A 395 8.26 12.87 18.84
C ILE A 395 9.58 12.40 19.47
N GLY A 396 10.37 11.60 18.76
CA GLY A 396 11.72 11.20 19.21
C GLY A 396 11.74 10.12 20.28
N GLN A 397 10.63 9.39 20.49
CA GLN A 397 10.58 8.24 21.40
C GLN A 397 11.29 7.05 20.75
N ILE A 398 12.48 6.73 21.24
CA ILE A 398 13.38 5.71 20.65
C ILE A 398 13.63 4.52 21.59
N ASP A 399 12.83 4.40 22.64
CA ASP A 399 12.84 3.28 23.58
C ASP A 399 12.24 2.01 22.94
N ILE A 400 12.84 0.87 23.30
CA ILE A 400 12.36 -0.48 23.00
C ILE A 400 12.41 -1.33 24.28
N THR A 401 11.57 -2.35 24.36
CA THR A 401 11.60 -3.31 25.48
C THR A 401 12.01 -4.69 25.00
N ILE A 402 12.97 -5.32 25.68
CA ILE A 402 13.42 -6.68 25.42
C ILE A 402 13.40 -7.53 26.68
N ASN A 403 13.42 -8.85 26.58
CA ASN A 403 13.73 -9.72 27.73
C ASN A 403 15.15 -10.30 27.64
N ASN A 404 15.61 -11.00 28.69
CA ASN A 404 16.96 -11.56 28.76
C ASN A 404 17.29 -12.51 27.58
N ASN A 405 16.31 -13.27 27.10
CA ASN A 405 16.48 -14.19 25.98
C ASN A 405 16.85 -13.47 24.68
N TYR A 406 16.40 -12.21 24.50
CA TYR A 406 16.78 -11.40 23.35
C TYR A 406 18.29 -11.16 23.29
N LEU A 407 18.97 -10.95 24.43
CA LEU A 407 20.43 -10.71 24.47
C LEU A 407 21.23 -11.89 23.90
N SER A 408 20.71 -13.12 24.04
CA SER A 408 21.34 -14.31 23.45
C SER A 408 20.93 -14.52 21.98
N PHE A 409 19.72 -14.10 21.61
CA PHE A 409 19.22 -14.20 20.23
C PHE A 409 19.85 -13.16 19.29
N ASN A 410 20.08 -11.96 19.81
CA ASN A 410 20.71 -10.86 19.12
C ASN A 410 21.73 -10.16 20.05
N PRO A 411 23.00 -10.58 20.01
CA PRO A 411 24.04 -10.08 20.90
C PRO A 411 24.24 -8.56 20.83
N ILE A 412 24.32 -7.94 22.01
CA ILE A 412 24.62 -6.52 22.21
C ILE A 412 25.98 -6.44 22.92
N TYR A 413 26.84 -5.50 22.52
CA TYR A 413 28.22 -5.42 22.99
C TYR A 413 28.46 -4.16 23.83
N ASP A 414 29.25 -4.31 24.89
CA ASP A 414 29.78 -3.18 25.64
C ASP A 414 30.91 -2.45 24.86
N LEU A 415 31.43 -1.37 25.44
CA LEU A 415 32.50 -0.57 24.84
C LEU A 415 33.82 -1.33 24.67
N GLU A 416 34.04 -2.39 25.45
CA GLU A 416 35.19 -3.28 25.32
C GLU A 416 34.97 -4.39 24.29
N GLY A 417 33.77 -4.47 23.69
CA GLY A 417 33.39 -5.49 22.71
C GLY A 417 33.00 -6.84 23.32
N ARG A 418 32.66 -6.88 24.61
CA ARG A 418 32.14 -8.08 25.28
C ARG A 418 30.64 -8.12 25.16
N GLU A 419 30.08 -9.32 24.98
CA GLU A 419 28.63 -9.50 24.93
C GLU A 419 28.00 -9.19 26.29
N ILE A 420 27.02 -8.29 26.27
CA ILE A 420 26.15 -7.99 27.41
C ILE A 420 25.21 -9.17 27.56
N SER A 421 25.17 -9.70 28.78
CA SER A 421 24.40 -10.89 29.15
C SER A 421 23.78 -10.66 30.52
N GLU A 422 22.99 -11.63 30.99
CA GLU A 422 22.32 -11.56 32.29
C GLU A 422 23.26 -11.25 33.46
N SER A 423 24.53 -11.67 33.40
CA SER A 423 25.50 -11.38 34.47
C SER A 423 25.85 -9.89 34.62
N HIS A 424 25.55 -9.07 33.62
CA HIS A 424 25.76 -7.62 33.63
C HIS A 424 24.54 -6.87 34.14
N LEU A 425 23.39 -7.54 34.21
CA LEU A 425 22.15 -6.97 34.71
C LEU A 425 22.16 -7.00 36.24
N ASP A 426 21.52 -6.00 36.84
CA ASP A 426 21.23 -6.02 38.25
C ASP A 426 20.08 -7.00 38.52
N SER A 427 20.43 -8.10 39.19
CA SER A 427 19.52 -9.21 39.53
C SER A 427 18.49 -8.87 40.62
N ARG A 428 18.55 -7.70 41.26
CA ARG A 428 17.53 -7.30 42.24
C ARG A 428 16.17 -7.20 41.52
N LYS A 429 15.13 -7.82 42.09
CA LYS A 429 13.77 -7.81 41.49
C LYS A 429 13.28 -6.39 41.16
N GLN A 430 13.63 -5.40 41.99
CA GLN A 430 13.25 -3.99 41.82
C GLN A 430 14.28 -3.17 41.03
N ALA A 431 15.34 -3.76 40.46
CA ALA A 431 16.27 -2.99 39.63
C ALA A 431 15.73 -2.87 38.21
N PHE A 432 15.72 -1.65 37.69
CA PHE A 432 15.32 -1.32 36.34
C PHE A 432 16.57 -1.20 35.47
N ASN A 433 16.80 -2.17 34.59
CA ASN A 433 18.01 -2.24 33.78
C ASN A 433 17.77 -1.53 32.45
N LEU A 434 18.57 -0.50 32.18
CA LEU A 434 18.54 0.28 30.94
C LEU A 434 19.87 0.11 30.20
N LEU A 435 19.79 -0.30 28.95
CA LEU A 435 20.93 -0.30 28.03
C LEU A 435 20.88 0.98 27.20
N ILE A 436 21.88 1.83 27.37
CA ILE A 436 21.97 3.16 26.75
C ILE A 436 23.07 3.15 25.68
N PRO A 437 22.78 3.59 24.44
CA PRO A 437 23.80 3.65 23.39
C PRO A 437 24.87 4.67 23.77
N LYS A 438 26.12 4.41 23.37
CA LYS A 438 27.25 5.33 23.61
C LYS A 438 26.97 6.74 23.10
N SER A 439 26.23 6.89 22.00
CA SER A 439 25.81 8.18 21.45
C SER A 439 24.99 9.06 22.41
N LEU A 440 24.34 8.47 23.42
CA LEU A 440 23.48 9.15 24.40
C LEU A 440 24.07 9.18 25.82
N GLU A 441 25.35 8.83 26.00
CA GLU A 441 25.99 8.80 27.32
C GLU A 441 25.90 10.14 28.08
N TYR A 442 25.95 11.27 27.37
CA TYR A 442 25.85 12.60 27.99
C TYR A 442 24.43 12.97 28.43
N ASP A 443 23.42 12.22 28.00
CA ASP A 443 22.00 12.49 28.23
C ASP A 443 21.37 11.56 29.29
N ILE A 444 22.17 10.66 29.87
CA ILE A 444 21.72 9.66 30.87
C ILE A 444 20.93 10.30 32.01
N ALA A 445 21.32 11.50 32.45
CA ALA A 445 20.62 12.20 33.53
C ALA A 445 19.16 12.54 33.15
N ASN A 446 18.93 13.06 31.94
CA ASN A 446 17.59 13.40 31.46
C ASN A 446 16.79 12.13 31.17
N ILE A 447 17.42 11.11 30.57
CA ILE A 447 16.80 9.80 30.36
C ILE A 447 16.32 9.22 31.69
N ASN A 448 17.17 9.18 32.71
CA ASN A 448 16.78 8.70 34.03
C ASN A 448 15.63 9.53 34.63
N GLU A 449 15.63 10.85 34.46
CA GLU A 449 14.54 11.71 34.93
C GLU A 449 13.19 11.33 34.26
N ASP A 450 13.18 11.09 32.95
CA ASP A 450 11.99 10.65 32.22
C ASP A 450 11.47 9.31 32.74
N TYR A 451 12.34 8.31 32.91
CA TYR A 451 11.97 7.01 33.47
C TYR A 451 11.48 7.10 34.92
N LEU A 452 12.13 7.91 35.75
CA LEU A 452 11.69 8.16 37.13
C LEU A 452 10.30 8.79 37.15
N ASN A 453 10.00 9.70 36.22
CA ASN A 453 8.68 10.30 36.10
C ASN A 453 7.63 9.27 35.66
N TRP A 454 7.93 8.47 34.63
CA TRP A 454 7.01 7.45 34.10
C TRP A 454 6.64 6.37 35.12
N TYR A 455 7.59 5.92 35.94
CA TYR A 455 7.41 4.84 36.92
C TYR A 455 7.41 5.33 38.39
N SER A 456 7.16 6.63 38.60
CA SER A 456 7.15 7.23 39.94
C SER A 456 6.07 6.62 40.85
N GLU A 457 4.88 6.35 40.30
CA GLU A 457 3.77 5.74 41.02
C GLU A 457 4.04 4.26 41.38
N ASP A 458 4.89 3.59 40.60
CA ASP A 458 5.34 2.20 40.83
C ASP A 458 6.53 2.11 41.81
N GLY A 459 6.99 3.25 42.33
CA GLY A 459 8.05 3.33 43.35
C GLY A 459 9.47 3.20 42.80
N LEU A 460 9.69 3.45 41.51
CA LEU A 460 11.04 3.55 40.95
C LEU A 460 11.78 4.73 41.58
N ASN A 461 13.06 4.54 41.90
CA ASN A 461 13.94 5.60 42.40
C ASN A 461 15.33 5.48 41.77
N GLU A 462 16.13 6.54 41.86
CA GLU A 462 17.43 6.65 41.19
C GLU A 462 18.37 5.48 41.52
N GLY A 463 18.37 4.97 42.76
CA GLY A 463 19.23 3.86 43.19
C GLY A 463 18.82 2.47 42.67
N LEU A 464 17.68 2.41 41.97
CA LEU A 464 17.15 1.21 41.35
C LEU A 464 17.37 1.19 39.83
N ILE A 465 17.74 2.30 39.20
CA ILE A 465 18.08 2.33 37.78
C ILE A 465 19.53 1.86 37.59
N ASN A 466 19.72 0.80 36.82
CA ASN A 466 21.03 0.30 36.42
C ASN A 466 21.27 0.64 34.94
N ASN A 467 22.12 1.64 34.69
CA ASN A 467 22.49 2.06 33.34
C ASN A 467 23.71 1.30 32.83
N ILE A 468 23.56 0.63 31.70
CA ILE A 468 24.60 -0.14 31.02
C ILE A 468 24.86 0.51 29.67
N ILE A 469 26.08 0.98 29.43
CA ILE A 469 26.42 1.63 28.16
C ILE A 469 26.84 0.56 27.15
N TYR A 470 26.21 0.56 25.98
CA TYR A 470 26.56 -0.33 24.87
C TYR A 470 27.17 0.41 23.67
N ASP A 471 27.98 -0.30 22.88
CA ASP A 471 28.60 0.19 21.65
C ASP A 471 27.58 0.15 20.51
N ASP A 472 27.11 1.32 20.08
CA ASP A 472 26.06 1.48 19.08
C ASP A 472 26.54 1.27 17.64
N GLU A 473 27.86 1.32 17.39
CA GLU A 473 28.41 0.98 16.07
C GLU A 473 28.54 -0.54 15.88
N LYS A 474 28.91 -1.26 16.94
CA LYS A 474 29.08 -2.72 16.90
C LYS A 474 27.77 -3.49 17.13
N SER A 475 26.86 -2.95 17.92
CA SER A 475 25.62 -3.63 18.29
C SER A 475 24.54 -3.40 17.25
N LYS A 476 24.16 -4.47 16.53
CA LYS A 476 23.12 -4.45 15.50
C LYS A 476 21.80 -4.95 16.06
N ILE A 477 20.88 -4.03 16.32
CA ILE A 477 19.60 -4.31 16.97
C ILE A 477 18.53 -4.45 15.89
N PHE A 478 17.81 -5.58 15.86
CA PHE A 478 16.83 -5.86 14.82
C PHE A 478 15.42 -5.94 15.40
N SER A 479 14.44 -5.43 14.67
CA SER A 479 13.04 -5.36 15.12
C SER A 479 12.32 -6.71 15.10
N TYR A 480 12.67 -7.57 14.14
CA TYR A 480 11.95 -8.80 13.79
C TYR A 480 10.44 -8.60 13.59
N SER A 481 10.01 -7.37 13.30
CA SER A 481 8.63 -6.98 13.00
C SER A 481 8.50 -6.59 11.53
N ALA A 482 7.46 -7.10 10.86
CA ALA A 482 7.12 -6.73 9.50
C ALA A 482 6.68 -5.26 9.35
N TYR A 483 6.38 -4.59 10.46
CA TYR A 483 5.92 -3.20 10.51
C TYR A 483 7.05 -2.19 10.72
N VAL A 484 8.29 -2.67 10.89
CA VAL A 484 9.50 -1.86 10.96
C VAL A 484 10.37 -2.19 9.75
N VAL A 485 10.04 -1.63 8.59
CA VAL A 485 10.82 -1.84 7.37
C VAL A 485 11.88 -0.75 7.25
N ASN A 486 13.10 -1.07 7.68
CA ASN A 486 14.27 -0.20 7.50
C ASN A 486 15.20 -0.74 6.39
N ASP A 487 15.92 0.16 5.74
CA ASP A 487 16.78 -0.07 4.57
C ASP A 487 18.04 -0.93 4.86
N ASP A 488 18.32 -1.21 6.13
CA ASP A 488 19.49 -1.95 6.61
C ASP A 488 19.07 -3.18 7.43
N TYR A 489 18.55 -4.20 6.75
CA TYR A 489 18.18 -5.48 7.36
C TYR A 489 17.12 -5.41 8.49
N GLY A 490 16.37 -4.30 8.60
CA GLY A 490 15.43 -4.07 9.70
C GLY A 490 16.12 -3.63 11.00
N GLU A 491 17.33 -3.06 10.91
CA GLU A 491 18.06 -2.51 12.05
C GLU A 491 17.35 -1.28 12.64
N ILE A 492 17.23 -1.27 13.96
CA ILE A 492 16.86 -0.12 14.77
C ILE A 492 18.15 0.54 15.24
N LYS A 493 18.35 1.81 14.88
CA LYS A 493 19.59 2.52 15.15
C LYS A 493 19.59 3.11 16.55
N SER A 494 20.57 2.71 17.35
CA SER A 494 20.88 3.28 18.68
C SER A 494 19.65 3.53 19.58
N PRO A 495 18.72 2.56 19.76
CA PRO A 495 17.58 2.74 20.67
C PRO A 495 18.02 2.73 22.14
N ILE A 496 17.20 3.31 23.01
CA ILE A 496 17.28 3.06 24.45
C ILE A 496 16.59 1.71 24.70
N ILE A 497 17.23 0.79 25.42
CA ILE A 497 16.71 -0.57 25.55
C ILE A 497 16.37 -0.85 27.02
N GLU A 498 15.10 -1.06 27.27
CA GLU A 498 14.57 -1.52 28.54
C GLU A 498 14.66 -3.04 28.61
N VAL A 499 15.33 -3.55 29.64
CA VAL A 499 15.27 -4.99 29.91
C VAL A 499 14.08 -5.26 30.82
N TYR A 500 13.16 -6.08 30.31
CA TYR A 500 11.91 -6.46 30.93
C TYR A 500 12.12 -6.84 32.40
N ASN A 501 11.37 -6.17 33.26
CA ASN A 501 11.41 -6.36 34.69
C ASN A 501 9.98 -6.59 35.21
N SER A 502 9.75 -7.71 35.90
CA SER A 502 8.43 -8.09 36.40
C SER A 502 7.92 -7.25 37.58
N THR A 503 8.63 -6.21 38.02
CA THR A 503 8.15 -5.26 39.04
C THR A 503 7.48 -4.06 38.39
N TYR A 504 8.08 -3.51 37.32
CA TYR A 504 7.63 -2.27 36.68
C TYR A 504 6.88 -2.51 35.37
N LEU A 505 7.12 -3.65 34.72
CA LEU A 505 6.59 -3.96 33.40
C LEU A 505 5.62 -5.17 33.41
N GLU A 506 5.25 -5.68 34.59
CA GLU A 506 4.33 -6.81 34.71
C GLU A 506 2.98 -6.54 34.03
N ASN A 507 2.40 -5.36 34.27
CA ASN A 507 1.14 -4.94 33.65
C ASN A 507 1.25 -4.64 32.15
N GLN A 508 2.47 -4.57 31.60
CA GLN A 508 2.72 -4.36 30.17
C GLN A 508 2.80 -5.68 29.40
N ILE A 509 2.85 -6.83 30.08
CA ILE A 509 2.95 -8.16 29.43
C ILE A 509 1.87 -8.35 28.34
N GLY A 510 0.63 -7.96 28.63
CA GLY A 510 -0.47 -8.08 27.68
C GLY A 510 -0.23 -7.31 26.37
N ASN A 511 0.49 -6.19 26.43
CA ASN A 511 0.84 -5.38 25.26
C ASN A 511 1.87 -6.06 24.35
N TYR A 512 2.62 -7.05 24.86
CA TYR A 512 3.64 -7.75 24.08
C TYR A 512 3.08 -8.93 23.28
N PHE A 513 1.97 -9.51 23.72
CA PHE A 513 1.27 -10.55 22.97
C PHE A 513 0.73 -9.97 21.66
N GLY A 514 0.49 -10.82 20.66
CA GLY A 514 0.40 -10.39 19.27
C GLY A 514 1.75 -10.50 18.61
N ARG A 515 2.50 -9.41 18.59
CA ARG A 515 3.63 -9.24 17.67
C ARG A 515 5.00 -9.15 18.34
N HIS A 516 5.05 -8.86 19.64
CA HIS A 516 6.30 -8.54 20.33
C HIS A 516 6.81 -9.68 21.21
N TYR A 517 5.98 -10.68 21.50
CA TYR A 517 6.35 -11.91 22.17
C TYR A 517 6.35 -13.08 21.19
N ILE A 518 7.54 -13.62 20.92
CA ILE A 518 7.74 -14.73 19.98
C ILE A 518 8.30 -15.96 20.68
N LEU A 519 7.85 -17.15 20.27
CA LEU A 519 8.24 -18.42 20.89
C LEU A 519 8.90 -19.34 19.88
N LYS A 520 10.01 -19.98 20.25
CA LYS A 520 10.67 -20.96 19.40
C LYS A 520 9.95 -22.29 19.46
N MET A 521 9.57 -22.82 18.32
CA MET A 521 8.93 -24.13 18.17
C MET A 521 9.93 -25.19 17.72
N ASN A 522 9.70 -26.43 18.13
CA ASN A 522 10.53 -27.57 17.72
C ASN A 522 9.78 -28.59 16.86
N SER A 523 8.46 -28.43 16.71
CA SER A 523 7.60 -29.30 15.91
C SER A 523 6.97 -28.60 14.71
N ASP A 524 6.54 -29.40 13.73
CA ASP A 524 5.82 -28.91 12.54
C ASP A 524 4.36 -28.51 12.88
N ASP A 525 3.77 -29.08 13.94
CA ASP A 525 2.44 -28.74 14.45
C ASP A 525 2.56 -27.81 15.66
N VAL A 526 2.90 -26.56 15.36
CA VAL A 526 3.21 -25.53 16.35
C VAL A 526 2.07 -25.23 17.32
N TYR A 527 0.82 -25.33 16.86
CA TYR A 527 -0.34 -25.05 17.71
C TYR A 527 -0.57 -26.18 18.71
N ALA A 528 -0.41 -27.44 18.29
CA ALA A 528 -0.51 -28.57 19.21
C ALA A 528 0.59 -28.57 20.28
N GLU A 529 1.79 -28.06 19.96
CA GLU A 529 2.91 -27.92 20.92
C GLU A 529 2.60 -26.90 22.03
N ILE A 530 1.92 -25.79 21.70
CA ILE A 530 1.64 -24.70 22.64
C ILE A 530 0.27 -24.80 23.33
N TYR A 531 -0.68 -25.55 22.74
CA TYR A 531 -2.05 -25.70 23.25
C TYR A 531 -2.15 -26.11 24.74
N PRO A 532 -1.33 -27.04 25.28
CA PRO A 532 -1.43 -27.42 26.69
C PRO A 532 -1.18 -26.26 27.66
N TYR A 533 -0.32 -25.31 27.30
CA TYR A 533 -0.04 -24.13 28.12
C TYR A 533 -1.13 -23.08 27.97
N LEU A 534 -1.72 -22.96 26.77
CA LEU A 534 -2.90 -22.13 26.55
C LEU A 534 -4.07 -22.62 27.39
N GLU A 535 -4.35 -23.92 27.40
CA GLU A 535 -5.40 -24.53 28.22
C GLU A 535 -5.13 -24.40 29.73
N GLU A 536 -3.89 -24.62 30.18
CA GLU A 536 -3.50 -24.47 31.60
C GLU A 536 -3.74 -23.03 32.11
N THR A 537 -3.56 -22.04 31.23
CA THR A 537 -3.71 -20.63 31.55
C THR A 537 -5.07 -20.05 31.18
N GLY A 538 -5.97 -20.82 30.56
CA GLY A 538 -7.28 -20.34 30.13
C GLY A 538 -7.27 -19.39 28.92
N LEU A 539 -6.17 -19.37 28.15
CA LEU A 539 -6.00 -18.50 26.98
C LEU A 539 -6.37 -19.18 25.65
N GLU A 540 -6.76 -20.45 25.65
CA GLU A 540 -7.02 -21.24 24.42
C GLU A 540 -8.11 -20.66 23.53
N LYS A 541 -9.08 -19.94 24.13
CA LYS A 541 -10.15 -19.24 23.40
C LYS A 541 -9.72 -17.91 22.81
N LEU A 542 -8.74 -17.26 23.45
CA LEU A 542 -8.22 -15.96 23.03
C LEU A 542 -7.12 -16.11 21.98
N ILE A 543 -6.45 -17.26 21.91
CA ILE A 543 -5.36 -17.54 20.98
C ILE A 543 -5.75 -18.74 20.11
N PRO A 544 -6.55 -18.54 19.05
CA PRO A 544 -7.07 -19.62 18.22
C PRO A 544 -6.05 -20.17 17.22
N ASN A 545 -4.95 -19.44 16.98
CA ASN A 545 -3.85 -19.86 16.11
C ASN A 545 -2.53 -19.22 16.56
N THR A 546 -1.42 -19.73 16.01
CA THR A 546 -0.06 -19.22 16.26
C THR A 546 0.74 -19.21 14.96
N PRO A 547 0.63 -18.15 14.14
CA PRO A 547 1.33 -18.07 12.87
C PRO A 547 2.85 -17.97 13.07
N PHE A 548 3.63 -18.40 12.08
CA PHE A 548 5.07 -18.17 12.11
C PHE A 548 5.37 -16.69 11.91
N VAL A 549 6.38 -16.19 12.60
CA VAL A 549 6.88 -14.81 12.44
C VAL A 549 7.31 -14.59 10.98
N SER A 550 7.91 -15.61 10.35
CA SER A 550 8.35 -15.58 8.95
C SER A 550 7.21 -15.33 7.95
N ASP A 551 5.98 -15.75 8.27
CA ASP A 551 4.82 -15.58 7.39
C ASP A 551 4.43 -14.11 7.24
N GLY A 552 4.73 -13.27 8.24
CA GLY A 552 4.52 -11.82 8.17
C GLY A 552 5.44 -11.11 7.19
N PHE A 553 6.49 -11.80 6.69
CA PHE A 553 7.46 -11.26 5.74
C PHE A 553 7.30 -11.82 4.32
N ALA A 554 6.34 -12.73 4.08
CA ALA A 554 6.19 -13.50 2.84
C ALA A 554 5.38 -12.79 1.74
#